data_AF-A0AA42H282-F1
#
_entry.id   AF-A0AA42H282-F1
#
_cell.length_a   1.000
_cell.length_b   1.000
_cell.length_c   1.000
_cell.angle_alpha   90.00
_cell.angle_beta   90.00
_cell.angle_gamma   90.00
#
_symmetry.space_group_name_H-M   'P 1'
#
loop_
_entity.id
_entity.type
_entity.pdbx_description
1 polymer ?
#
loop_
_entity_poly.entity_id
_entity_poly.type
_entity_poly.pdbx_seq_one_letter_code
_entity_poly.pdbx_strand_id
1 'polypeptide(L)'
;MRINFSGPGQSLHRLTEAARTDSNGVYLRLSPLARSQSSAEVIVSDEAKQKLLSNSAQIYSEYFKPREGFNSDTLALSVSLPQALSSSQGKEMPAVAEAARQQMDEVYAAMKKSGEPFNFNSYGGQDVFALFGSFDRRSLLAVAENESQLFTEQEQNMASSVMNQQRSLASGQYSGPLDGYYGFDHVKDIVESRRLLANFLDNVSAEEKATSTWASIRQEAGLFAPQSKADNNATKLVKLLTMLS
;
A
#
# COMPACT_ATOMS: atom_id res chain seq x y z
N MET A 1 7.98 1.55 -13.49
CA MET A 1 8.11 2.49 -12.36
C MET A 1 9.48 3.15 -12.49
N ARG A 2 9.62 4.45 -12.27
CA ARG A 2 10.95 5.10 -12.25
C ARG A 2 11.40 5.21 -10.79
N ILE A 3 12.51 4.56 -10.47
CA ILE A 3 13.15 4.67 -9.15
C ILE A 3 14.54 5.25 -9.39
N ASN A 4 14.80 6.47 -8.92
CA ASN A 4 16.10 7.12 -9.06
C ASN A 4 17.07 6.60 -8.00
N PHE A 5 18.28 6.23 -8.42
CA PHE A 5 19.36 5.84 -7.52
C PHE A 5 20.37 6.97 -7.38
N SER A 6 21.03 7.03 -6.22
CA SER A 6 22.19 7.89 -5.98
C SER A 6 23.24 7.09 -5.20
N GLY A 7 24.22 6.51 -5.92
CA GLY A 7 25.31 5.72 -5.35
C GLY A 7 26.58 5.71 -6.21
N PRO A 8 27.75 5.33 -5.66
CA PRO A 8 29.01 5.26 -6.40
C PRO A 8 28.95 4.19 -7.50
N GLY A 9 29.57 4.48 -8.66
CA GLY A 9 29.43 3.68 -9.88
C GLY A 9 29.79 2.20 -9.81
N GLN A 10 30.57 1.76 -8.81
CA GLN A 10 30.88 0.34 -8.60
C GLN A 10 29.71 -0.46 -8.01
N SER A 11 28.86 0.16 -7.19
CA SER A 11 27.66 -0.49 -6.64
C SER A 11 26.62 -0.77 -7.73
N LEU A 12 26.50 0.14 -8.70
CA LEU A 12 25.59 0.01 -9.84
C LEU A 12 25.99 -1.15 -10.78
N HIS A 13 27.29 -1.41 -10.95
CA HIS A 13 27.79 -2.49 -11.80
C HIS A 13 27.48 -3.88 -11.21
N ARG A 14 27.59 -4.04 -9.88
CA ARG A 14 27.20 -5.29 -9.19
C ARG A 14 25.69 -5.51 -9.17
N LEU A 15 24.90 -4.44 -9.05
CA LEU A 15 23.43 -4.51 -9.13
C LEU A 15 22.95 -4.88 -10.54
N THR A 16 23.63 -4.40 -11.59
CA THR A 16 23.29 -4.74 -12.98
C THR A 16 23.66 -6.18 -13.37
N GLU A 17 24.68 -6.77 -12.76
CA GLU A 17 24.96 -8.21 -12.93
C GLU A 17 23.94 -9.08 -12.20
N ALA A 18 23.57 -8.74 -10.95
CA ALA A 18 22.57 -9.50 -10.18
C ALA A 18 21.16 -9.48 -10.80
N ALA A 19 20.73 -8.32 -11.35
CA ALA A 19 19.42 -8.16 -11.99
C ALA A 19 19.34 -8.69 -13.44
N ARG A 20 20.47 -9.06 -14.06
CA ARG A 20 20.48 -9.73 -15.37
C ARG A 20 20.25 -11.25 -15.26
N THR A 21 20.40 -11.81 -14.07
CA THR A 21 20.40 -13.27 -13.84
C THR A 21 19.11 -13.82 -13.23
N ASP A 22 18.14 -13.00 -12.82
CA ASP A 22 16.86 -13.52 -12.36
C ASP A 22 15.85 -13.64 -13.51
N SER A 23 15.24 -14.81 -13.63
CA SER A 23 14.22 -15.15 -14.61
C SER A 23 12.81 -14.69 -14.19
N ASN A 24 12.72 -13.70 -13.30
CA ASN A 24 11.48 -13.30 -12.61
C ASN A 24 10.90 -11.95 -13.06
N GLY A 25 11.44 -11.33 -14.12
CA GLY A 25 10.82 -10.18 -14.79
C GLY A 25 11.13 -8.82 -14.17
N VAL A 26 12.15 -8.71 -13.33
CA VAL A 26 12.68 -7.41 -12.85
C VAL A 26 14.00 -7.12 -13.53
N TYR A 27 14.05 -6.03 -14.29
CA TYR A 27 15.29 -5.62 -14.97
C TYR A 27 15.67 -4.19 -14.59
N LEU A 28 16.96 -3.99 -14.31
CA LEU A 28 17.54 -2.67 -14.13
C LEU A 28 17.99 -2.13 -15.49
N ARG A 29 17.38 -1.03 -15.95
CA ARG A 29 17.81 -0.31 -17.16
C ARG A 29 18.54 0.96 -16.75
N LEU A 30 19.78 1.12 -17.21
CA LEU A 30 20.48 2.40 -17.07
C LEU A 30 19.89 3.39 -18.09
N SER A 31 19.53 4.60 -17.65
CA SER A 31 18.99 5.62 -18.54
C SER A 31 20.07 6.08 -19.54
N PRO A 32 19.75 6.32 -20.83
CA PRO A 32 20.74 6.74 -21.83
C PRO A 32 21.37 8.12 -21.55
N LEU A 33 20.75 8.93 -20.69
CA LEU A 33 21.13 10.32 -20.38
C LEU A 33 22.15 10.46 -19.22
N ALA A 34 22.73 9.36 -18.75
CA ALA A 34 23.37 9.30 -17.45
C ALA A 34 24.88 9.01 -17.49
N ARG A 35 25.64 9.59 -18.44
CA ARG A 35 27.13 9.54 -18.33
C ARG A 35 27.69 10.40 -17.20
N SER A 36 26.88 11.24 -16.54
CA SER A 36 27.32 12.07 -15.40
C SER A 36 26.43 12.01 -14.15
N GLN A 37 25.29 11.30 -14.17
CA GLN A 37 24.43 11.14 -13.00
C GLN A 37 24.11 9.68 -12.80
N SER A 38 24.45 9.12 -11.64
CA SER A 38 24.33 7.71 -11.27
C SER A 38 22.89 7.20 -11.12
N SER A 39 22.00 7.43 -12.08
CA SER A 39 20.61 6.99 -12.06
C SER A 39 20.41 5.70 -12.86
N ALA A 40 20.05 4.61 -12.19
CA ALA A 40 19.42 3.45 -12.83
C ALA A 40 17.89 3.59 -12.78
N GLU A 41 17.16 2.90 -13.64
CA GLU A 41 15.71 2.79 -13.63
C GLU A 41 15.35 1.32 -13.35
N VAL A 42 14.59 1.04 -12.29
CA VAL A 42 14.05 -0.31 -12.04
C VAL A 42 12.78 -0.49 -12.85
N ILE A 43 12.87 -1.28 -13.91
CA ILE A 43 11.71 -1.65 -14.71
C ILE A 43 11.21 -3.00 -14.20
N VAL A 44 10.13 -2.97 -13.43
CA VAL A 44 9.34 -4.15 -13.08
C VAL A 44 8.39 -4.43 -14.26
N SER A 45 8.45 -5.63 -14.84
CA SER A 45 7.54 -6.03 -15.92
C SER A 45 6.10 -6.08 -15.42
N ASP A 46 5.14 -6.02 -16.35
CA ASP A 46 3.73 -6.09 -15.98
C ASP A 46 3.36 -7.46 -15.39
N GLU A 47 4.04 -8.53 -15.81
CA GLU A 47 3.92 -9.88 -15.23
C GLU A 47 4.43 -9.93 -13.80
N ALA A 48 5.59 -9.30 -13.51
CA ALA A 48 6.14 -9.24 -12.16
C ALA A 48 5.26 -8.37 -11.23
N LYS A 49 4.64 -7.30 -11.75
CA LYS A 49 3.61 -6.56 -11.03
C LYS A 49 2.39 -7.41 -10.76
N GLN A 50 1.88 -8.15 -11.74
CA GLN A 50 0.73 -9.04 -11.56
C GLN A 50 0.99 -10.15 -10.55
N LYS A 51 2.22 -10.68 -10.52
CA LYS A 51 2.64 -11.67 -9.53
C LYS A 51 2.74 -11.07 -8.12
N LEU A 52 3.26 -9.85 -7.98
CA LEU A 52 3.25 -9.09 -6.72
C LEU A 52 1.82 -8.77 -6.27
N LEU A 53 0.96 -8.33 -7.18
CA LEU A 53 -0.47 -8.05 -6.97
C LEU A 53 -1.21 -9.29 -6.45
N SER A 54 -1.06 -10.43 -7.15
CA SER A 54 -1.65 -11.72 -6.78
C SER A 54 -1.17 -12.18 -5.40
N ASN A 55 0.13 -12.05 -5.12
CA ASN A 55 0.71 -12.55 -3.88
C ASN A 55 0.40 -11.63 -2.69
N SER A 56 0.38 -10.30 -2.87
CA SER A 56 -0.02 -9.37 -1.80
C SER A 56 -1.49 -9.48 -1.44
N ALA A 57 -2.37 -9.62 -2.44
CA ALA A 57 -3.78 -9.87 -2.22
C ALA A 57 -3.96 -11.22 -1.49
N GLN A 58 -3.21 -12.25 -1.87
CA GLN A 58 -3.26 -13.55 -1.21
C GLN A 58 -2.76 -13.52 0.26
N ILE A 59 -1.70 -12.75 0.56
CA ILE A 59 -1.16 -12.63 1.93
C ILE A 59 -2.09 -11.84 2.84
N TYR A 60 -2.66 -10.73 2.37
CA TYR A 60 -3.39 -9.80 3.24
C TYR A 60 -4.92 -9.87 3.16
N SER A 61 -5.49 -10.57 2.17
CA SER A 61 -6.95 -10.70 2.00
C SER A 61 -7.66 -11.23 3.24
N GLU A 62 -7.03 -12.12 4.00
CA GLU A 62 -7.62 -12.66 5.23
C GLU A 62 -7.83 -11.61 6.34
N TYR A 63 -7.12 -10.47 6.30
CA TYR A 63 -7.27 -9.38 7.26
C TYR A 63 -8.30 -8.34 6.81
N PHE A 64 -8.79 -8.42 5.57
CA PHE A 64 -9.78 -7.51 4.99
C PHE A 64 -11.02 -8.26 4.49
N LYS A 65 -11.40 -9.39 5.10
CA LYS A 65 -12.54 -10.21 4.65
C LYS A 65 -13.84 -9.37 4.57
N PRO A 66 -14.38 -9.09 3.37
CA PRO A 66 -15.59 -8.29 3.25
C PRO A 66 -16.83 -9.16 3.49
N ARG A 67 -18.00 -8.51 3.57
CA ARG A 67 -19.28 -9.21 3.49
C ARG A 67 -19.34 -10.06 2.20
N GLU A 68 -19.99 -11.22 2.27
CA GLU A 68 -20.20 -12.09 1.11
C GLU A 68 -20.80 -11.31 -0.08
N GLY A 69 -20.25 -11.57 -1.28
CA GLY A 69 -20.65 -10.88 -2.51
C GLY A 69 -19.91 -9.56 -2.79
N PHE A 70 -19.06 -9.09 -1.87
CA PHE A 70 -18.20 -7.92 -2.05
C PHE A 70 -16.72 -8.32 -2.17
N ASN A 71 -15.88 -7.41 -2.70
CA ASN A 71 -14.44 -7.61 -2.86
C ASN A 71 -13.67 -6.56 -2.05
N SER A 72 -12.54 -6.93 -1.43
CA SER A 72 -11.62 -6.05 -0.70
C SER A 72 -10.14 -6.17 -1.14
N ASP A 73 -9.85 -6.78 -2.29
CA ASP A 73 -8.49 -7.02 -2.80
C ASP A 73 -7.66 -5.73 -2.90
N THR A 74 -8.29 -4.60 -3.18
CA THR A 74 -7.59 -3.31 -3.28
C THR A 74 -7.08 -2.84 -1.92
N LEU A 75 -7.83 -3.14 -0.84
CA LEU A 75 -7.39 -2.86 0.52
C LEU A 75 -6.17 -3.70 0.89
N ALA A 76 -6.21 -5.00 0.60
CA ALA A 76 -5.10 -5.93 0.83
C ALA A 76 -3.86 -5.55 0.00
N LEU A 77 -4.05 -5.19 -1.26
CA LEU A 77 -2.98 -4.71 -2.14
C LEU A 77 -2.26 -3.48 -1.58
N SER A 78 -3.03 -2.54 -1.05
CA SER A 78 -2.50 -1.27 -0.52
C SER A 78 -1.55 -1.46 0.66
N VAL A 79 -1.53 -2.63 1.31
CA VAL A 79 -0.53 -2.99 2.33
C VAL A 79 0.87 -3.10 1.73
N SER A 80 0.99 -3.77 0.58
CA SER A 80 2.27 -4.00 -0.09
C SER A 80 2.65 -2.90 -1.08
N LEU A 81 1.65 -2.28 -1.71
CA LEU A 81 1.82 -1.28 -2.77
C LEU A 81 0.92 -0.06 -2.49
N PRO A 82 1.21 0.75 -1.45
CA PRO A 82 0.38 1.91 -1.09
C PRO A 82 0.31 3.02 -2.14
N GLN A 83 1.19 3.01 -3.14
CA GLN A 83 1.17 3.88 -4.32
C GLN A 83 0.27 3.38 -5.46
N ALA A 84 -0.23 2.15 -5.38
CA ALA A 84 -1.06 1.59 -6.44
C ALA A 84 -2.36 2.39 -6.54
N LEU A 85 -2.68 2.83 -7.76
CA LEU A 85 -3.89 3.58 -8.04
C LEU A 85 -4.89 2.68 -8.76
N SER A 86 -6.15 2.76 -8.36
CA SER A 86 -7.30 2.12 -8.98
C SER A 86 -8.45 3.12 -9.09
N SER A 87 -9.25 3.27 -8.05
CA SER A 87 -10.39 4.20 -7.96
C SER A 87 -9.99 5.66 -8.14
N SER A 88 -8.76 6.04 -7.79
CA SER A 88 -8.24 7.41 -7.90
C SER A 88 -7.44 7.69 -9.19
N GLN A 89 -7.26 6.71 -10.07
CA GLN A 89 -6.36 6.83 -11.23
C GLN A 89 -6.73 8.00 -12.15
N GLY A 90 -5.77 8.89 -12.38
CA GLY A 90 -5.92 10.04 -13.28
C GLY A 90 -6.86 11.14 -12.77
N LYS A 91 -7.17 11.16 -11.47
CA LYS A 91 -8.06 12.15 -10.84
C LYS A 91 -7.30 13.08 -9.90
N GLU A 92 -7.72 14.34 -9.86
CA GLU A 92 -7.35 15.28 -8.80
C GLU A 92 -8.16 14.98 -7.51
N MET A 93 -7.64 15.38 -6.34
CA MET A 93 -8.24 15.00 -5.05
C MET A 93 -9.73 15.30 -4.89
N PRO A 94 -10.27 16.47 -5.31
CA PRO A 94 -11.71 16.71 -5.24
C PRO A 94 -12.53 15.70 -6.06
N ALA A 95 -12.04 15.35 -7.26
CA ALA A 95 -12.69 14.34 -8.10
C ALA A 95 -12.52 12.91 -7.55
N VAL A 96 -11.46 12.64 -6.79
CA VAL A 96 -11.31 11.39 -6.03
C VAL A 96 -12.38 11.31 -4.93
N ALA A 97 -12.60 12.40 -4.18
CA ALA A 97 -13.61 12.46 -3.14
C ALA A 97 -15.04 12.27 -3.69
N GLU A 98 -15.36 12.92 -4.80
CA GLU A 98 -16.67 12.75 -5.48
C GLU A 98 -16.88 11.31 -5.94
N ALA A 99 -15.87 10.69 -6.58
CA ALA A 99 -15.94 9.31 -7.02
C ALA A 99 -16.09 8.34 -5.83
N ALA A 100 -15.36 8.58 -4.75
CA ALA A 100 -15.48 7.79 -3.52
C ALA A 100 -16.89 7.90 -2.91
N ARG A 101 -17.46 9.11 -2.85
CA ARG A 101 -18.82 9.33 -2.36
C ARG A 101 -19.85 8.54 -3.17
N GLN A 102 -19.79 8.66 -4.49
CA GLN A 102 -20.69 7.92 -5.39
C GLN A 102 -20.59 6.41 -5.14
N GLN A 103 -19.36 5.89 -5.06
CA GLN A 103 -19.14 4.46 -4.89
C GLN A 103 -19.62 3.95 -3.52
N MET A 104 -19.42 4.71 -2.44
CA MET A 104 -19.97 4.38 -1.13
C MET A 104 -21.50 4.35 -1.15
N ASP A 105 -22.14 5.30 -1.83
CA ASP A 105 -23.59 5.36 -1.95
C ASP A 105 -24.14 4.16 -2.74
N GLU A 106 -23.45 3.72 -3.79
CA GLU A 106 -23.77 2.50 -4.54
C GLU A 106 -23.68 1.26 -3.64
N VAL A 107 -22.64 1.13 -2.81
CA VAL A 107 -22.48 0.01 -1.88
C VAL A 107 -23.56 0.04 -0.79
N TYR A 108 -23.85 1.21 -0.21
CA TYR A 108 -24.93 1.37 0.76
C TYR A 108 -26.30 0.96 0.16
N ALA A 109 -26.58 1.39 -1.07
CA ALA A 109 -27.81 1.01 -1.76
C ALA A 109 -27.87 -0.50 -2.04
N ALA A 110 -26.75 -1.12 -2.43
CA ALA A 110 -26.67 -2.55 -2.67
C ALA A 110 -26.92 -3.37 -1.39
N MET A 111 -26.29 -3.01 -0.27
CA MET A 111 -26.52 -3.65 1.03
C MET A 111 -27.97 -3.47 1.50
N LYS A 112 -28.53 -2.27 1.36
CA LYS A 112 -29.95 -2.03 1.68
C LYS A 112 -30.88 -2.89 0.82
N LYS A 113 -30.58 -3.04 -0.47
CA LYS A 113 -31.36 -3.86 -1.41
C LYS A 113 -31.27 -5.36 -1.12
N SER A 114 -30.17 -5.84 -0.55
CA SER A 114 -30.03 -7.25 -0.15
C SER A 114 -30.86 -7.62 1.09
N GLY A 115 -31.50 -6.66 1.74
CA GLY A 115 -32.25 -6.86 2.99
C GLY A 115 -31.40 -6.72 4.25
N GLU A 116 -30.10 -6.46 4.11
CA GLU A 116 -29.14 -6.30 5.20
C GLU A 116 -28.44 -4.94 5.07
N PRO A 117 -29.01 -3.85 5.60
CA PRO A 117 -28.36 -2.55 5.54
C PRO A 117 -26.95 -2.57 6.14
N PHE A 118 -26.13 -1.59 5.77
CA PHE A 118 -24.79 -1.44 6.31
C PHE A 118 -24.80 -1.35 7.85
N ASN A 119 -23.89 -2.07 8.47
CA ASN A 119 -23.63 -2.07 9.90
C ASN A 119 -22.13 -1.89 10.16
N PHE A 120 -21.75 -0.70 10.66
CA PHE A 120 -20.35 -0.40 11.00
C PHE A 120 -19.78 -1.29 12.12
N ASN A 121 -20.65 -1.94 12.92
CA ASN A 121 -20.27 -2.92 13.95
C ASN A 121 -20.42 -4.37 13.46
N SER A 122 -20.46 -4.59 12.14
CA SER A 122 -20.46 -5.94 11.56
C SER A 122 -19.29 -6.77 12.10
N TYR A 123 -19.51 -8.07 12.25
CA TYR A 123 -18.51 -8.99 12.76
C TYR A 123 -17.21 -8.86 11.94
N GLY A 124 -16.08 -8.67 12.62
CA GLY A 124 -14.78 -8.52 11.99
C GLY A 124 -14.63 -7.32 11.05
N GLY A 125 -15.56 -6.35 11.04
CA GLY A 125 -15.52 -5.18 10.16
C GLY A 125 -15.91 -5.46 8.70
N GLN A 126 -16.56 -6.59 8.42
CA GLN A 126 -16.92 -7.05 7.08
C GLN A 126 -17.61 -6.00 6.20
N ASP A 127 -18.53 -5.22 6.79
CA ASP A 127 -19.26 -4.18 6.04
C ASP A 127 -18.37 -2.98 5.71
N VAL A 128 -17.43 -2.63 6.60
CA VAL A 128 -16.45 -1.57 6.35
C VAL A 128 -15.51 -1.98 5.22
N PHE A 129 -15.07 -3.23 5.21
CA PHE A 129 -14.24 -3.77 4.13
C PHE A 129 -15.00 -3.92 2.82
N ALA A 130 -16.29 -4.21 2.86
CA ALA A 130 -17.14 -4.18 1.67
C ALA A 130 -17.35 -2.75 1.14
N LEU A 131 -17.57 -1.78 2.04
CA LEU A 131 -17.75 -0.36 1.71
C LEU A 131 -16.54 0.23 0.98
N PHE A 132 -15.34 -0.05 1.48
CA PHE A 132 -14.09 0.50 0.94
C PHE A 132 -13.31 -0.48 0.07
N GLY A 133 -13.83 -1.66 -0.22
CA GLY A 133 -13.03 -2.77 -0.72
C GLY A 133 -12.34 -2.55 -2.09
N SER A 134 -12.86 -1.60 -2.85
CA SER A 134 -12.35 -1.16 -4.16
C SER A 134 -11.48 0.11 -4.08
N PHE A 135 -11.36 0.71 -2.89
CA PHE A 135 -10.65 1.97 -2.71
C PHE A 135 -9.16 1.71 -2.62
N ASP A 136 -8.40 2.40 -3.48
CA ASP A 136 -6.98 2.59 -3.23
C ASP A 136 -6.75 3.50 -2.01
N ARG A 137 -5.52 3.50 -1.50
CA ARG A 137 -5.14 4.28 -0.32
C ARG A 137 -5.39 5.78 -0.49
N ARG A 138 -5.26 6.32 -1.71
CA ARG A 138 -5.50 7.73 -2.01
C ARG A 138 -6.99 8.08 -1.95
N SER A 139 -7.86 7.14 -2.30
CA SER A 139 -9.31 7.28 -2.14
C SER A 139 -9.72 7.20 -0.67
N LEU A 140 -9.12 6.29 0.11
CA LEU A 140 -9.30 6.25 1.57
C LEU A 140 -8.85 7.57 2.22
N LEU A 141 -7.73 8.14 1.79
CA LEU A 141 -7.26 9.45 2.26
C LEU A 141 -8.27 10.55 1.98
N ALA A 142 -8.85 10.59 0.78
CA ALA A 142 -9.87 11.58 0.42
C ALA A 142 -11.09 11.52 1.35
N VAL A 143 -11.50 10.31 1.76
CA VAL A 143 -12.55 10.10 2.76
C VAL A 143 -12.10 10.54 4.14
N ALA A 144 -10.90 10.15 4.56
CA ALA A 144 -10.38 10.38 5.90
C ALA A 144 -10.16 11.87 6.21
N GLU A 145 -9.56 12.61 5.27
CA GLU A 145 -9.27 14.05 5.42
C GLU A 145 -10.51 14.92 5.14
N ASN A 146 -11.43 14.43 4.30
CA ASN A 146 -12.72 15.05 4.01
C ASN A 146 -12.65 16.57 3.69
N GLU A 147 -11.61 16.99 2.97
CA GLU A 147 -11.45 18.40 2.57
C GLU A 147 -12.65 18.91 1.74
N SER A 148 -13.34 18.00 1.04
CA SER A 148 -14.54 18.29 0.24
C SER A 148 -15.86 18.30 1.05
N GLN A 149 -15.82 17.97 2.34
CA GLN A 149 -16.99 17.93 3.23
C GLN A 149 -18.14 17.01 2.75
N LEU A 150 -17.80 15.92 2.05
CA LEU A 150 -18.74 14.94 1.49
C LEU A 150 -18.98 13.73 2.40
N PHE A 151 -18.16 13.56 3.43
CA PHE A 151 -18.18 12.39 4.30
C PHE A 151 -18.57 12.74 5.73
N THR A 152 -19.31 11.84 6.36
CA THR A 152 -19.63 11.93 7.78
C THR A 152 -18.39 11.66 8.64
N GLU A 153 -18.43 12.06 9.91
CA GLU A 153 -17.35 11.76 10.86
C GLU A 153 -17.14 10.24 11.02
N GLN A 154 -18.23 9.46 10.99
CA GLN A 154 -18.13 8.01 11.06
C GLN A 154 -17.40 7.43 9.86
N GLU A 155 -17.69 7.91 8.64
CA GLU A 155 -17.00 7.47 7.43
C GLU A 155 -15.51 7.84 7.44
N GLN A 156 -15.18 9.06 7.88
CA GLN A 156 -13.79 9.50 8.09
C GLN A 156 -13.04 8.58 9.06
N ASN A 157 -13.67 8.24 10.19
CA ASN A 157 -13.09 7.36 11.20
C ASN A 157 -12.89 5.93 10.68
N MET A 158 -13.85 5.40 9.92
CA MET A 158 -13.71 4.08 9.30
C MET A 158 -12.60 4.05 8.25
N ALA A 159 -12.51 5.07 7.38
CA ALA A 159 -11.44 5.17 6.39
C ALA A 159 -10.05 5.29 7.06
N SER A 160 -9.94 6.14 8.09
CA SER A 160 -8.73 6.27 8.91
C SER A 160 -8.34 4.95 9.58
N SER A 161 -9.32 4.20 10.09
CA SER A 161 -9.10 2.89 10.70
C SER A 161 -8.54 1.88 9.68
N VAL A 162 -9.10 1.82 8.47
CA VAL A 162 -8.60 0.95 7.39
C VAL A 162 -7.18 1.37 6.97
N MET A 163 -6.91 2.67 6.82
CA MET A 163 -5.56 3.16 6.50
C MET A 163 -4.54 2.83 7.59
N ASN A 164 -4.95 2.87 8.86
CA ASN A 164 -4.12 2.47 10.01
C ASN A 164 -3.86 0.97 10.00
N GLN A 165 -4.87 0.14 9.71
CA GLN A 165 -4.73 -1.30 9.57
C GLN A 165 -3.74 -1.67 8.47
N GLN A 166 -3.84 -1.04 7.29
CA GLN A 166 -2.88 -1.23 6.20
C GLN A 166 -1.44 -0.93 6.64
N ARG A 167 -1.26 0.18 7.37
CA ARG A 167 0.05 0.60 7.87
C ARG A 167 0.62 -0.38 8.91
N SER A 168 -0.22 -0.89 9.82
CA SER A 168 0.18 -1.89 10.83
C SER A 168 0.61 -3.19 10.16
N LEU A 169 -0.21 -3.71 9.24
CA LEU A 169 0.10 -4.95 8.52
C LEU A 169 1.40 -4.80 7.71
N ALA A 170 1.61 -3.64 7.07
CA ALA A 170 2.82 -3.34 6.32
C ALA A 170 4.08 -3.22 7.19
N SER A 171 3.93 -2.85 8.47
CA SER A 171 5.04 -2.79 9.43
C SER A 171 5.30 -4.13 10.14
N GLY A 172 4.60 -5.20 9.74
CA GLY A 172 4.69 -6.51 10.36
C GLY A 172 4.03 -6.58 11.73
N GLN A 173 3.06 -5.69 11.99
CA GLN A 173 2.20 -5.70 13.15
C GLN A 173 0.81 -6.18 12.77
N TYR A 174 0.25 -7.06 13.57
CA TYR A 174 -1.09 -7.54 13.32
C TYR A 174 -2.12 -6.42 13.52
N SER A 175 -3.08 -6.34 12.58
CA SER A 175 -4.30 -5.57 12.72
C SER A 175 -5.39 -6.22 11.87
N GLY A 176 -6.47 -6.66 12.51
CA GLY A 176 -7.54 -7.40 11.85
C GLY A 176 -8.44 -8.16 12.82
N PRO A 177 -9.30 -9.05 12.31
CA PRO A 177 -10.23 -9.86 13.12
C PRO A 177 -9.51 -11.01 13.84
N LEU A 178 -9.85 -11.21 15.12
CA LEU A 178 -9.15 -12.08 16.09
C LEU A 178 -8.77 -13.49 15.58
N ASP A 179 -9.57 -14.06 14.68
CA ASP A 179 -9.32 -15.35 14.03
C ASP A 179 -7.98 -15.38 13.27
N GLY A 180 -7.57 -14.24 12.70
CA GLY A 180 -6.27 -14.08 12.03
C GLY A 180 -5.08 -13.80 12.96
N TYR A 181 -5.29 -13.52 14.26
CA TYR A 181 -4.21 -13.08 15.16
C TYR A 181 -3.12 -14.14 15.33
N TYR A 182 -3.51 -15.36 15.65
CA TYR A 182 -2.55 -16.43 15.98
C TYR A 182 -1.77 -16.96 14.78
N GLY A 183 -2.26 -16.73 13.56
CA GLY A 183 -1.59 -17.12 12.31
C GLY A 183 -0.66 -16.06 11.74
N PHE A 184 -0.69 -14.83 12.26
CA PHE A 184 0.09 -13.73 11.73
C PHE A 184 1.58 -13.85 12.11
N ASP A 185 2.47 -13.77 11.12
CA ASP A 185 3.92 -13.77 11.36
C ASP A 185 4.39 -12.38 11.82
N HIS A 186 4.39 -12.17 13.13
CA HIS A 186 4.77 -10.89 13.72
C HIS A 186 6.26 -10.60 13.55
N VAL A 187 6.57 -9.39 13.08
CA VAL A 187 7.94 -8.88 13.15
C VAL A 187 8.26 -8.52 14.61
N LYS A 188 9.08 -9.37 15.25
CA LYS A 188 9.47 -9.22 16.66
C LYS A 188 10.52 -8.14 16.89
N ASP A 189 11.34 -7.84 15.89
CA ASP A 189 12.36 -6.80 15.97
C ASP A 189 11.71 -5.43 15.68
N ILE A 190 11.66 -4.58 16.71
CA ILE A 190 11.12 -3.23 16.61
C ILE A 190 11.85 -2.38 15.57
N VAL A 191 13.16 -2.56 15.38
CA VAL A 191 13.94 -1.80 14.39
C VAL A 191 13.52 -2.18 12.98
N GLU A 192 13.34 -3.48 12.72
CA GLU A 192 12.85 -3.96 11.43
C GLU A 192 11.41 -3.51 11.16
N SER A 193 10.52 -3.58 12.16
CA SER A 193 9.15 -3.08 12.05
C SER A 193 9.12 -1.58 11.71
N ARG A 194 9.94 -0.77 12.37
CA ARG A 194 10.06 0.68 12.09
C ARG A 194 10.63 0.95 10.71
N ARG A 195 11.57 0.13 10.24
CA ARG A 195 12.12 0.24 8.87
C ARG A 195 11.07 -0.11 7.81
N LEU A 196 10.25 -1.12 8.05
CA LEU A 196 9.11 -1.47 7.18
C LEU A 196 8.08 -0.35 7.14
N LEU A 197 7.73 0.21 8.30
CA LEU A 197 6.84 1.37 8.42
C LEU A 197 7.38 2.58 7.64
N ALA A 198 8.65 2.93 7.81
CA ALA A 198 9.28 4.01 7.07
C ALA A 198 9.19 3.79 5.55
N ASN A 199 9.45 2.58 5.08
CA ASN A 199 9.35 2.23 3.66
C ASN A 199 7.91 2.33 3.13
N PHE A 200 6.92 1.86 3.90
CA PHE A 200 5.51 2.02 3.56
C PHE A 200 5.16 3.51 3.38
N LEU A 201 5.52 4.33 4.36
CA LEU A 201 5.26 5.78 4.35
C LEU A 201 6.05 6.52 3.26
N ASP A 202 7.21 6.02 2.84
CA ASP A 202 7.96 6.60 1.72
C ASP A 202 7.30 6.31 0.36
N ASN A 203 6.39 5.33 0.28
CA ASN A 203 5.68 4.94 -0.93
C ASN A 203 4.20 5.32 -0.95
N VAL A 204 3.66 6.02 0.05
CA VAL A 204 2.29 6.57 -0.05
C VAL A 204 2.23 7.74 -1.05
N SER A 205 1.01 8.20 -1.35
CA SER A 205 0.76 9.29 -2.30
C SER A 205 1.40 10.62 -1.86
N ALA A 206 1.55 11.55 -2.80
CA ALA A 206 2.09 12.88 -2.50
C ALA A 206 1.17 13.66 -1.54
N GLU A 207 -0.14 13.46 -1.68
CA GLU A 207 -1.16 14.09 -0.83
C GLU A 207 -1.10 13.58 0.60
N GLU A 208 -0.93 12.27 0.81
CA GLU A 208 -0.76 11.73 2.16
C GLU A 208 0.51 12.27 2.81
N LYS A 209 1.61 12.40 2.05
CA LYS A 209 2.87 12.98 2.53
C LYS A 209 2.76 14.45 2.91
N ALA A 210 1.76 15.17 2.40
CA ALA A 210 1.50 16.56 2.76
C ALA A 210 0.78 16.71 4.10
N THR A 211 0.24 15.62 4.68
CA THR A 211 -0.48 15.65 5.96
C THR A 211 0.47 15.74 7.16
N SER A 212 0.04 16.42 8.23
CA SER A 212 0.78 16.44 9.50
C SER A 212 0.86 15.07 10.15
N THR A 213 -0.18 14.23 9.98
CA THR A 213 -0.22 12.86 10.50
C THR A 213 0.90 12.02 9.89
N TRP A 214 1.08 12.08 8.57
CA TRP A 214 2.20 11.41 7.92
C TRP A 214 3.55 11.91 8.45
N ALA A 215 3.73 13.22 8.57
CA ALA A 215 4.99 13.81 9.03
C ALA A 215 5.41 13.30 10.41
N SER A 216 4.46 13.28 11.36
CA SER A 216 4.69 12.77 12.73
C SER A 216 5.07 11.30 12.73
N ILE A 217 4.29 10.43 12.05
CA ILE A 217 4.55 8.99 12.03
C ILE A 217 5.87 8.68 11.30
N ARG A 218 6.16 9.40 10.20
CA ARG A 218 7.38 9.20 9.43
C ARG A 218 8.62 9.61 10.22
N GLN A 219 8.53 10.67 11.02
CA GLN A 219 9.60 11.09 11.93
C GLN A 219 9.88 10.01 12.98
N GLU A 220 8.84 9.49 13.65
CA GLU A 220 8.98 8.40 14.63
C GLU A 220 9.61 7.14 14.02
N ALA A 221 9.18 6.74 12.82
CA ALA A 221 9.75 5.61 12.11
C ALA A 221 11.23 5.85 11.74
N GLY A 222 11.60 7.08 11.40
CA GLY A 222 12.96 7.48 11.03
C GLY A 222 13.97 7.48 12.17
N LEU A 223 13.54 7.54 13.43
CA LEU A 223 14.45 7.45 14.59
C LEU A 223 15.17 6.09 14.68
N PHE A 224 14.60 5.04 14.09
CA PHE A 224 15.11 3.67 14.14
C PHE A 224 15.58 3.15 12.79
N ALA A 225 15.19 3.82 11.71
CA ALA A 225 15.61 3.54 10.35
C ALA A 225 16.37 4.76 9.82
N PRO A 226 17.72 4.83 9.95
CA PRO A 226 18.47 5.90 9.32
C PRO A 226 18.11 5.93 7.84
N GLN A 227 17.97 7.13 7.26
CA GLN A 227 17.80 7.35 5.82
C GLN A 227 18.91 6.59 5.07
N SER A 228 18.68 5.31 4.76
CA SER A 228 19.58 4.55 3.92
C SER A 228 19.40 5.11 2.52
N LYS A 229 20.42 5.83 2.03
CA LYS A 229 20.56 6.18 0.61
C LYS A 229 20.12 4.99 -0.24
N ALA A 230 19.05 5.14 -1.03
CA ALA A 230 18.63 4.43 -2.25
C ALA A 230 18.87 2.91 -2.46
N ASP A 231 19.55 2.18 -1.58
CA ASP A 231 20.16 0.87 -1.85
C ASP A 231 19.26 -0.31 -1.46
N ASN A 232 18.07 -0.04 -0.91
CA ASN A 232 17.25 -1.06 -0.27
C ASN A 232 16.02 -1.51 -1.07
N ASN A 233 15.57 -0.74 -2.07
CA ASN A 233 14.33 -1.06 -2.78
C ASN A 233 14.52 -2.14 -3.85
N ALA A 234 15.62 -2.11 -4.61
CA ALA A 234 15.96 -3.15 -5.58
C ALA A 234 16.34 -4.46 -4.89
N THR A 235 17.18 -4.38 -3.85
CA THR A 235 17.62 -5.54 -3.07
C THR A 235 16.45 -6.25 -2.37
N LYS A 236 15.42 -5.52 -1.91
CA LYS A 236 14.20 -6.10 -1.33
C LYS A 236 13.22 -6.64 -2.36
N LEU A 237 13.05 -6.01 -3.52
CA LEU A 237 12.22 -6.57 -4.59
C LEU A 237 12.79 -7.90 -5.07
N VAL A 238 14.11 -7.98 -5.24
CA VAL A 238 14.82 -9.24 -5.53
C VAL A 238 14.65 -10.23 -4.37
N LYS A 239 14.79 -9.79 -3.11
CA LYS A 239 14.63 -10.68 -1.94
C LYS A 239 13.20 -11.23 -1.79
N LEU A 240 12.17 -10.42 -2.04
CA LEU A 240 10.76 -10.83 -2.09
C LEU A 240 10.52 -11.84 -3.21
N LEU A 241 11.16 -11.65 -4.37
CA LEU A 241 11.07 -12.57 -5.51
C LEU A 241 11.84 -13.88 -5.27
N THR A 242 12.93 -13.87 -4.51
CA THR A 242 13.74 -15.07 -4.18
C THR A 242 13.26 -15.85 -2.96
N MET A 243 12.49 -15.26 -2.04
CA MET A 243 11.85 -16.01 -0.95
C MET A 243 10.68 -16.89 -1.42
N LEU A 244 10.33 -16.84 -2.71
CA LEU A 244 9.17 -17.49 -3.32
C LEU A 244 9.57 -18.47 -4.45
N SER A 245 10.82 -18.94 -4.45
CA SER A 245 11.37 -20.05 -5.24
C SER A 245 11.95 -21.12 -4.31
#